data_AF-A0A8T2Q2I2-F1
#
_entry.id   AF-A0A8T2Q2I2-F1
#
_cell.length_a   1.000
_cell.length_b   1.000
_cell.length_c   1.000
_cell.angle_alpha   90.00
_cell.angle_beta   90.00
_cell.angle_gamma   90.00
#
_symmetry.space_group_name_H-M   'P 1'
#
loop_
_entity.id
_entity.type
_entity.pdbx_description
1 polymer ?
#
loop_
_entity_poly.entity_id
_entity_poly.type
_entity_poly.pdbx_seq_one_letter_code
_entity_poly.pdbx_strand_id
1 'polypeptide(L)'
;MSIDLFQVFVIRNLIGCHLACNLRDAKCMIRKRDPIIWEVLREVMRGHPVLLNRAPTLHRLGMQAFQPLLIEGRAIRLHPLVCGGFNADFDGDQMAVHVPLSLEAQIEARLLMFSHINLLSPATGDPVSVPSQDMLLGLYVLTIENRQGIYQNRHAILVDRAHTYPIKIPYFSSYCDLLRAQESKQVDLFSLSWLRWEIDMQIISSKIRELPIESQYESLGTSFHFYETYRVRKCKKGYSSNMYVLTTAGRILFNQQLKEALQSVSKPAVCIGGNNIHSLAPEVI
;
A
#
# COMPACT_ATOMS: atom_id res chain seq x y z
N MET A 1 9.13 -26.32 13.51
CA MET A 1 9.92 -25.10 13.31
C MET A 1 9.75 -24.13 14.47
N SER A 2 8.64 -23.39 14.61
CA SER A 2 8.51 -22.37 15.67
C SER A 2 8.58 -22.94 17.10
N ILE A 3 7.96 -24.09 17.37
CA ILE A 3 8.06 -24.76 18.68
C ILE A 3 9.52 -25.12 19.01
N ASP A 4 10.29 -25.58 18.03
CA ASP A 4 11.68 -26.01 18.24
C ASP A 4 12.59 -24.80 18.50
N LEU A 5 12.40 -23.71 17.74
CA LEU A 5 13.15 -22.46 17.90
C LEU A 5 12.88 -21.78 19.25
N PHE A 6 11.64 -21.80 19.70
CA PHE A 6 11.21 -21.12 20.94
C PHE A 6 11.08 -22.07 22.14
N GLN A 7 11.55 -23.32 22.03
CA GLN A 7 11.29 -24.38 23.01
C GLN A 7 11.64 -23.97 24.44
N VAL A 8 12.79 -23.33 24.64
CA VAL A 8 13.27 -22.89 25.96
C VAL A 8 12.33 -21.84 26.56
N PHE A 9 11.85 -20.90 25.75
CA PHE A 9 10.94 -19.85 26.18
C PHE A 9 9.55 -20.39 26.52
N VAL A 10 9.04 -21.33 25.71
CA VAL A 10 7.77 -22.02 25.97
C VAL A 10 7.85 -22.82 27.28
N ILE A 11 8.92 -23.57 27.50
CA ILE A 11 9.13 -24.31 28.76
C ILE A 11 9.14 -23.37 29.97
N ARG A 12 9.86 -22.25 29.87
CA ARG A 12 9.93 -21.26 30.95
C ARG A 12 8.55 -20.66 31.26
N ASN A 13 7.79 -20.33 30.22
CA ASN A 13 6.44 -19.78 30.38
C ASN A 13 5.47 -20.83 30.99
N LEU A 14 5.49 -22.08 30.52
CA LEU A 14 4.68 -23.18 31.07
C LEU A 14 4.91 -23.42 32.56
N ILE A 15 6.16 -23.38 33.01
CA ILE A 15 6.52 -23.53 34.44
C ILE A 15 6.10 -22.27 35.22
N GLY A 16 6.36 -21.08 34.68
CA GLY A 16 5.98 -19.81 35.32
C GLY A 16 4.47 -19.65 35.52
N CYS A 17 3.67 -20.11 34.55
CA CYS A 17 2.21 -20.10 34.61
C CYS A 17 1.63 -21.30 35.38
N HIS A 18 2.45 -22.14 36.01
CA HIS A 18 2.03 -23.33 36.77
C HIS A 18 1.23 -24.35 35.93
N LEU A 19 1.36 -24.32 34.60
CA LEU A 19 0.75 -25.28 33.67
C LEU A 19 1.55 -26.59 33.63
N ALA A 20 2.85 -26.53 33.92
CA ALA A 20 3.72 -27.69 34.07
C ALA A 20 4.46 -27.62 35.41
N CYS A 21 4.50 -28.75 36.14
CA CYS A 21 5.16 -28.81 37.45
C CYS A 21 6.70 -28.82 37.36
N ASN A 22 7.25 -29.38 36.28
CA ASN A 22 8.70 -29.50 36.10
C ASN A 22 9.11 -29.50 34.62
N LEU A 23 10.42 -29.44 34.37
CA LEU A 23 11.01 -29.45 33.02
C LEU A 23 10.62 -30.70 32.21
N ARG A 24 10.53 -31.87 32.85
CA ARG A 24 10.21 -33.14 32.18
C ARG A 24 8.76 -33.14 31.72
N ASP A 25 7.85 -32.65 32.55
CA ASP A 25 6.43 -32.53 32.25
C ASP A 25 6.20 -31.53 31.12
N ALA A 26 6.85 -30.35 31.17
CA ALA A 26 6.79 -29.37 30.09
C ALA A 26 7.28 -29.96 28.74
N LYS A 27 8.40 -30.69 28.75
CA LYS A 27 8.89 -31.41 27.56
C LYS A 27 7.92 -32.50 27.09
N CYS A 28 7.24 -33.17 28.00
CA CYS A 28 6.23 -34.19 27.69
C CYS A 28 5.00 -33.56 26.99
N MET A 29 4.48 -32.44 27.53
CA MET A 29 3.39 -31.68 26.92
C MET A 29 3.76 -31.23 25.50
N ILE A 30 4.96 -30.68 25.32
CA ILE A 30 5.46 -30.23 24.00
C ILE A 30 5.49 -31.39 22.99
N ARG A 31 5.93 -32.58 23.42
CA ARG A 31 5.95 -33.78 22.57
C ARG A 31 4.54 -34.27 22.22
N LYS A 32 3.59 -34.18 23.15
CA LYS A 32 2.18 -34.53 22.94
C LYS A 32 1.43 -33.53 22.05
N ARG A 33 1.98 -32.32 21.88
CA ARG A 33 1.38 -31.21 21.13
C ARG A 33 0.01 -30.80 21.67
N ASP A 34 -0.09 -30.71 22.99
CA ASP A 34 -1.30 -30.23 23.67
C ASP A 34 -1.72 -28.84 23.13
N PRO A 35 -3.03 -28.58 22.95
CA PRO A 35 -3.52 -27.36 22.29
C PRO A 35 -3.08 -26.07 23.00
N ILE A 36 -2.94 -26.13 24.32
CA ILE A 36 -2.49 -25.01 25.18
C ILE A 36 -1.12 -24.47 24.74
N ILE A 37 -0.24 -25.31 24.18
CA ILE A 37 1.10 -24.90 23.76
C ILE A 37 1.05 -23.87 22.64
N TRP A 38 0.05 -23.92 21.77
CA TRP A 38 -0.07 -22.97 20.67
C TRP A 38 -0.44 -21.57 21.16
N GLU A 39 -1.24 -21.48 22.22
CA GLU A 39 -1.59 -20.23 22.87
C GLU A 39 -0.36 -19.62 23.57
N VAL A 40 0.34 -20.42 24.36
CA VAL A 40 1.59 -20.02 25.03
C VAL A 40 2.67 -19.61 24.02
N LEU A 41 2.81 -20.36 22.92
CA LEU A 41 3.76 -20.03 21.87
C LEU A 41 3.44 -18.68 21.22
N ARG A 42 2.15 -18.40 20.94
CA ARG A 42 1.71 -17.13 20.37
C ARG A 42 2.02 -15.96 21.31
N GLU A 43 1.83 -16.16 22.62
CA GLU A 43 2.17 -15.17 23.64
C GLU A 43 3.69 -14.92 23.70
N VAL A 44 4.49 -15.97 23.74
CA VAL A 44 5.97 -15.89 23.76
C VAL A 44 6.54 -15.21 22.51
N MET A 45 5.97 -15.49 21.34
CA MET A 45 6.41 -14.89 20.07
C MET A 45 6.00 -13.41 19.97
N ARG A 46 4.96 -12.99 20.70
CA ARG A 46 4.49 -11.61 20.66
C ARG A 46 5.56 -10.69 21.26
N GLY A 47 6.04 -9.76 20.45
CA GLY A 47 7.10 -8.85 20.89
C GLY A 47 8.51 -9.44 20.81
N HIS A 48 8.71 -10.63 20.25
CA HIS A 48 10.03 -11.17 19.98
C HIS A 48 10.34 -11.16 18.47
N PRO A 49 11.29 -10.31 17.99
CA PRO A 49 11.62 -10.26 16.57
C PRO A 49 12.40 -11.51 16.14
N VAL A 50 12.30 -11.89 14.87
CA VAL A 50 13.12 -12.94 14.24
C VAL A 50 13.88 -12.35 13.06
N LEU A 51 15.07 -12.87 12.79
CA LEU A 51 15.87 -12.47 11.64
C LEU A 51 15.73 -13.52 10.54
N LEU A 52 15.35 -13.07 9.35
CA LEU A 52 15.36 -13.89 8.14
C LEU A 52 16.62 -13.60 7.34
N ASN A 53 17.21 -14.65 6.77
CA ASN A 53 18.43 -14.56 5.97
C ASN A 53 18.32 -15.47 4.73
N ARG A 54 18.67 -14.96 3.55
CA ARG A 54 18.80 -15.76 2.32
C ARG A 54 20.26 -15.78 1.88
N ALA A 55 20.81 -16.97 1.67
CA ALA A 55 22.16 -17.14 1.14
C ALA A 55 22.14 -17.15 -0.41
N PRO A 56 23.15 -16.57 -1.08
CA PRO A 56 24.29 -15.83 -0.53
C PRO A 56 23.92 -14.40 -0.12
N THR A 57 24.48 -13.93 1.01
CA THR A 57 24.25 -12.56 1.52
C THR A 57 25.19 -11.56 0.87
N LEU A 58 24.71 -10.83 -0.14
CA LEU A 58 25.52 -9.85 -0.88
C LEU A 58 25.61 -8.48 -0.19
N HIS A 59 24.57 -8.11 0.56
CA HIS A 59 24.46 -6.80 1.19
C HIS A 59 23.59 -6.89 2.46
N ARG A 60 23.58 -5.81 3.25
CA ARG A 60 22.85 -5.73 4.54
C ARG A 60 21.38 -6.17 4.43
N LEU A 61 20.68 -5.79 3.35
CA LEU A 61 19.26 -6.14 3.17
C LEU A 61 19.00 -7.65 2.92
N GLY A 62 20.05 -8.45 2.70
CA GLY A 62 19.95 -9.91 2.64
C GLY A 62 19.68 -10.56 4.00
N MET A 63 19.68 -9.78 5.08
CA MET A 63 19.24 -10.18 6.41
C MET A 63 18.39 -9.08 7.05
N GLN A 64 17.14 -9.40 7.41
CA GLN A 64 16.21 -8.42 7.99
C GLN A 64 15.40 -9.01 9.15
N ALA A 65 14.97 -8.15 10.06
CA ALA A 65 14.13 -8.50 11.18
C ALA A 65 12.63 -8.34 10.85
N PHE A 66 11.84 -9.24 11.40
CA PHE A 66 10.39 -9.27 11.27
C PHE A 66 9.74 -9.68 12.59
N GLN A 67 8.47 -9.32 12.75
CA GLN A 67 7.64 -9.88 13.82
C GLN A 67 7.04 -11.19 13.30
N PRO A 68 7.34 -12.35 13.92
CA PRO A 68 6.76 -13.61 13.50
C PRO A 68 5.29 -13.69 13.93
N LEU A 69 4.41 -14.20 13.08
CA LEU A 69 3.10 -14.75 13.43
C LEU A 69 3.11 -16.25 13.11
N LEU A 70 2.15 -16.93 13.71
CA LEU A 70 2.04 -18.37 13.62
C LEU A 70 1.03 -18.72 12.53
N ILE A 71 1.50 -19.46 11.52
CA ILE A 71 0.69 -19.98 10.43
C ILE A 71 0.74 -21.51 10.41
N GLU A 72 -0.29 -22.11 9.82
CA GLU A 72 -0.27 -23.53 9.51
C GLU A 72 0.57 -23.79 8.26
N GLY A 73 1.32 -24.90 8.25
CA GLY A 73 2.16 -25.30 7.12
C GLY A 73 3.65 -25.39 7.46
N ARG A 74 4.46 -25.63 6.42
CA ARG A 74 5.92 -25.78 6.52
C ARG A 74 6.71 -24.69 5.81
N ALA A 75 6.04 -23.86 5.00
CA ALA A 75 6.66 -22.78 4.26
C ALA A 75 6.68 -21.49 5.08
N ILE A 76 7.72 -20.67 4.89
CA ILE A 76 7.80 -19.32 5.45
C ILE A 76 7.06 -18.38 4.51
N ARG A 77 6.15 -17.57 5.05
CA ARG A 77 5.53 -16.48 4.28
C ARG A 77 6.41 -15.25 4.37
N LEU A 78 6.83 -14.74 3.22
CA LEU A 78 7.65 -13.55 3.10
C LEU A 78 6.84 -12.42 2.47
N HIS A 79 7.06 -11.19 2.94
CA HIS A 79 6.41 -10.02 2.37
C HIS A 79 6.96 -9.71 0.95
N PRO A 80 6.13 -9.50 -0.08
CA PRO A 80 6.60 -9.37 -1.46
C PRO A 80 7.54 -8.16 -1.68
N LEU A 81 7.34 -7.06 -0.95
CA LEU A 81 8.21 -5.87 -1.05
C LEU A 81 9.65 -6.09 -0.56
N VAL A 82 9.90 -7.10 0.29
CA VAL A 82 11.27 -7.37 0.75
C VAL A 82 12.01 -8.35 -0.15
N CYS A 83 11.32 -9.02 -1.09
CA CYS A 83 11.93 -9.97 -2.02
C CYS A 83 13.07 -9.33 -2.82
N GLY A 84 12.95 -8.06 -3.22
CA GLY A 84 14.02 -7.34 -3.89
C GLY A 84 15.30 -7.20 -3.05
N GLY A 85 15.16 -7.04 -1.73
CA GLY A 85 16.29 -6.98 -0.80
C GLY A 85 16.94 -8.34 -0.52
N PHE A 86 16.18 -9.43 -0.57
CA PHE A 86 16.75 -10.78 -0.47
C PHE A 86 17.19 -11.36 -1.82
N ASN A 87 16.86 -10.68 -2.92
CA ASN A 87 16.90 -11.21 -4.28
C ASN A 87 16.11 -12.54 -4.42
N ALA A 88 15.08 -12.74 -3.59
CA ALA A 88 14.38 -14.02 -3.44
C ALA A 88 13.28 -14.20 -4.48
N ASP A 89 13.15 -15.43 -4.98
CA ASP A 89 12.05 -15.95 -5.78
C ASP A 89 11.33 -17.11 -5.06
N PHE A 90 10.22 -17.59 -5.61
CA PHE A 90 9.36 -18.60 -4.99
C PHE A 90 9.30 -19.90 -5.78
N ASP A 91 10.43 -20.29 -6.39
CA ASP A 91 10.60 -21.52 -7.17
C ASP A 91 11.21 -22.69 -6.37
N GLY A 92 11.58 -22.45 -5.10
CA GLY A 92 12.21 -23.45 -4.23
C GLY A 92 13.22 -22.88 -3.23
N ASP A 93 13.44 -21.56 -3.26
CA ASP A 93 14.29 -20.84 -2.32
C ASP A 93 14.07 -21.20 -0.84
N GLN A 94 15.18 -21.25 -0.11
CA GLN A 94 15.19 -21.50 1.32
C GLN A 94 15.77 -20.30 2.06
N MET A 95 15.21 -20.02 3.24
CA MET A 95 15.69 -18.96 4.13
C MET A 95 16.01 -19.53 5.50
N ALA A 96 17.10 -19.03 6.09
CA ALA A 96 17.43 -19.30 7.47
C ALA A 96 16.66 -18.35 8.41
N VAL A 97 16.27 -18.87 9.56
CA VAL A 97 15.60 -18.11 10.63
C VAL A 97 16.50 -18.09 11.84
N HIS A 98 16.82 -16.90 12.34
CA HIS A 98 17.61 -16.71 13.56
C HIS A 98 16.78 -16.00 14.63
N VAL A 99 16.91 -16.45 15.87
CA VAL A 99 16.17 -15.90 17.02
C VAL A 99 17.16 -15.15 17.94
N PRO A 100 17.07 -13.82 18.06
CA PRO A 100 17.93 -13.03 18.93
C PRO A 100 17.58 -13.26 20.41
N LEU A 101 18.53 -13.76 21.20
CA LEU A 101 18.27 -14.15 22.59
C LEU A 101 18.45 -13.00 23.59
N SER A 102 19.54 -12.24 23.48
CA SER A 102 19.84 -11.14 24.42
C SER A 102 18.90 -9.95 24.20
N LEU A 103 18.72 -9.14 25.24
CA LEU A 103 17.85 -7.97 25.15
C LEU A 103 18.43 -6.94 24.17
N GLU A 104 19.75 -6.79 24.18
CA GLU A 104 20.49 -5.92 23.27
C GLU A 104 20.28 -6.35 21.82
N ALA A 105 20.38 -7.65 21.52
CA ALA A 105 20.15 -8.16 20.16
C ALA A 105 18.69 -7.99 19.71
N GLN A 106 17.72 -8.15 20.62
CA GLN A 106 16.31 -7.90 20.31
C GLN A 106 16.06 -6.40 20.03
N ILE A 107 16.70 -5.51 20.77
CA ILE A 107 16.60 -4.06 20.57
C ILE A 107 17.25 -3.67 19.24
N GLU A 108 18.45 -4.16 18.93
CA GLU A 108 19.11 -3.92 17.64
C GLU A 108 18.29 -4.45 16.46
N ALA A 109 17.72 -5.65 16.59
CA ALA A 109 16.84 -6.20 15.58
C ALA A 109 15.63 -5.27 15.32
N ARG A 110 15.05 -4.72 16.39
CA ARG A 110 13.89 -3.80 16.31
C ARG A 110 14.22 -2.45 15.74
N LEU A 111 15.32 -1.85 16.17
CA LEU A 111 15.65 -0.47 15.82
C LEU A 111 16.42 -0.36 14.49
N LEU A 112 17.26 -1.35 14.17
CA LEU A 112 18.20 -1.25 13.06
C LEU A 112 17.90 -2.24 11.94
N MET A 113 17.39 -3.44 12.24
CA MET A 113 17.25 -4.50 11.24
C MET A 113 15.82 -4.69 10.74
N PHE A 114 14.82 -4.04 11.34
CA PHE A 114 13.43 -4.25 10.97
C PHE A 114 13.17 -3.81 9.52
N SER A 115 12.38 -4.60 8.79
CA SER A 115 12.12 -4.38 7.37
C SER A 115 11.51 -3.00 7.05
N HIS A 116 10.57 -2.51 7.86
CA HIS A 116 9.93 -1.20 7.66
C HIS A 116 10.87 0.01 7.86
N ILE A 117 12.03 -0.19 8.50
CA ILE A 117 13.05 0.86 8.70
C ILE A 117 14.02 0.87 7.51
N ASN A 118 14.29 -0.29 6.93
CA ASN A 118 15.28 -0.48 5.86
C ASN A 118 14.65 -0.44 4.47
N LEU A 119 14.01 0.69 4.13
CA LEU A 119 13.30 0.87 2.86
C LEU A 119 14.22 1.31 1.70
N LEU A 120 15.37 1.90 2.00
CA LEU A 120 16.31 2.48 1.05
C LEU A 120 17.56 1.61 0.89
N SER A 121 18.15 1.65 -0.30
CA SER A 121 19.44 1.05 -0.61
C SER A 121 20.55 1.82 0.10
N PRO A 122 21.43 1.16 0.88
CA PRO A 122 22.56 1.83 1.51
C PRO A 122 23.61 2.31 0.50
N ALA A 123 23.62 1.75 -0.72
CA ALA A 123 24.61 2.10 -1.74
C ALA A 123 24.19 3.32 -2.59
N THR A 124 22.92 3.39 -3.01
CA THR A 124 22.43 4.42 -3.94
C THR A 124 21.48 5.42 -3.29
N GLY A 125 20.87 5.08 -2.14
CA GLY A 125 19.79 5.86 -1.55
C GLY A 125 18.43 5.65 -2.19
N ASP A 126 18.35 4.85 -3.27
CA ASP A 126 17.10 4.55 -3.96
C ASP A 126 16.20 3.63 -3.13
N PRO A 127 14.86 3.70 -3.28
CA PRO A 127 13.96 2.79 -2.60
C PRO A 127 14.11 1.35 -3.11
N VAL A 128 14.24 0.40 -2.18
CA VAL A 128 14.32 -1.05 -2.48
C VAL A 128 12.95 -1.70 -2.34
N SER A 129 12.16 -1.27 -1.35
CA SER A 129 10.80 -1.77 -1.11
C SER A 129 9.80 -1.09 -2.06
N VAL A 130 9.96 -1.30 -3.36
CA VAL A 130 9.09 -0.74 -4.40
C VAL A 130 8.11 -1.78 -4.95
N PRO A 131 6.90 -1.38 -5.37
CA PRO A 131 5.97 -2.28 -6.05
C PRO A 131 6.62 -2.90 -7.30
N SER A 132 6.65 -4.24 -7.35
CA SER A 132 7.20 -5.03 -8.45
C SER A 132 6.12 -5.83 -9.17
N GLN A 133 6.40 -6.22 -10.42
CA GLN A 133 5.63 -7.15 -11.25
C GLN A 133 4.11 -6.94 -11.15
N ASP A 134 3.39 -7.80 -10.44
CA ASP A 134 1.93 -7.81 -10.34
C ASP A 134 1.35 -6.54 -9.72
N MET A 135 2.02 -5.99 -8.69
CA MET A 135 1.60 -4.73 -8.09
C MET A 135 1.72 -3.59 -9.10
N LEU A 136 2.84 -3.55 -9.84
CA LEU A 136 3.06 -2.54 -10.86
C LEU A 136 2.07 -2.68 -12.01
N LEU A 137 1.76 -3.91 -12.44
CA LEU A 137 0.75 -4.19 -13.46
C LEU A 137 -0.64 -3.73 -13.01
N GLY A 138 -1.04 -4.04 -11.77
CA GLY A 138 -2.32 -3.61 -11.22
C GLY A 138 -2.45 -2.10 -11.15
N LEU A 139 -1.42 -1.41 -10.65
CA LEU A 139 -1.37 0.05 -10.60
C LEU A 139 -1.35 0.68 -11.99
N TYR A 140 -0.61 0.08 -12.93
CA TYR A 140 -0.53 0.54 -14.31
C TYR A 140 -1.89 0.44 -15.01
N VAL A 141 -2.55 -0.73 -14.92
CA VAL A 141 -3.89 -0.91 -15.47
C VAL A 141 -4.85 0.08 -14.83
N LEU A 142 -4.86 0.21 -13.49
CA LEU A 142 -5.74 1.15 -12.79
C LEU A 142 -5.56 2.62 -13.24
N THR A 143 -4.33 3.02 -13.55
CA THR A 143 -4.00 4.42 -13.89
C THR A 143 -3.93 4.69 -15.39
N ILE A 144 -4.14 3.67 -16.23
CA ILE A 144 -4.10 3.81 -17.68
C ILE A 144 -5.22 4.74 -18.15
N GLU A 145 -4.87 5.61 -19.09
CA GLU A 145 -5.85 6.40 -19.84
C GLU A 145 -6.11 5.72 -21.17
N ASN A 146 -7.37 5.68 -21.58
CA ASN A 146 -7.69 5.37 -22.96
C ASN A 146 -7.02 6.44 -23.84
N ARG A 147 -6.13 6.04 -24.77
CA ARG A 147 -5.20 6.90 -25.56
C ARG A 147 -5.85 8.02 -26.38
N GLN A 148 -7.17 8.16 -26.34
CA GLN A 148 -7.89 9.25 -26.98
C GLN A 148 -7.73 10.49 -26.08
N GLY A 149 -6.74 11.34 -26.37
CA GLY A 149 -6.52 12.59 -25.62
C GLY A 149 -7.74 13.52 -25.67
N ILE A 150 -7.69 14.65 -24.94
CA ILE A 150 -8.79 15.63 -24.84
C ILE A 150 -9.39 15.99 -26.21
N TYR A 151 -8.51 16.21 -27.20
CA TYR A 151 -8.91 16.62 -28.54
C TYR A 151 -9.65 15.51 -29.29
N GLN A 152 -9.13 14.29 -29.23
CA GLN A 152 -9.79 13.14 -29.84
C GLN A 152 -11.08 12.77 -29.14
N ASN A 153 -11.20 12.90 -27.82
CA ASN A 153 -12.44 12.56 -27.11
C ASN A 153 -13.53 13.65 -27.22
N ARG A 154 -13.16 14.93 -27.31
CA ARG A 154 -14.13 16.01 -27.59
C ARG A 154 -14.63 16.00 -29.03
N HIS A 155 -13.80 15.56 -29.97
CA HIS A 155 -14.14 15.42 -31.39
C HIS A 155 -14.38 13.96 -31.82
N ALA A 156 -14.39 13.01 -30.88
CA ALA A 156 -14.66 11.60 -31.17
C ALA A 156 -16.13 11.49 -31.49
N ILE A 157 -16.39 11.39 -32.78
CA ILE A 157 -17.70 11.06 -33.32
C ILE A 157 -17.80 9.53 -33.22
N LEU A 158 -18.63 9.03 -32.30
CA LEU A 158 -19.16 7.68 -32.45
C LEU A 158 -20.07 7.69 -33.67
N VAL A 159 -19.65 7.03 -34.74
CA VAL A 159 -20.49 6.80 -35.91
C VAL A 159 -21.38 5.61 -35.60
N ASP A 160 -22.51 5.86 -34.97
CA ASP A 160 -23.62 4.91 -35.01
C ASP A 160 -24.59 5.34 -36.12
N ARG A 161 -25.09 4.37 -36.90
CA ARG A 161 -25.66 4.57 -38.25
C ARG A 161 -26.94 5.44 -38.35
N ALA A 162 -27.32 6.17 -37.31
CA ALA A 162 -28.49 7.04 -37.35
C ALA A 162 -28.36 8.37 -36.58
N HIS A 163 -27.47 8.53 -35.59
CA HIS A 163 -27.40 9.76 -34.78
C HIS A 163 -25.98 10.09 -34.31
N THR A 164 -25.51 11.30 -34.63
CA THR A 164 -24.20 11.84 -34.24
C THR A 164 -24.30 12.51 -32.87
N TYR A 165 -23.77 11.89 -31.81
CA TYR A 165 -23.68 12.53 -30.48
C TYR A 165 -22.22 12.77 -30.10
N PRO A 166 -21.82 14.01 -29.75
CA PRO A 166 -20.50 14.23 -29.17
C PRO A 166 -20.42 13.50 -27.83
N ILE A 167 -19.36 12.71 -27.61
CA ILE A 167 -19.10 12.10 -26.30
C ILE A 167 -18.83 13.24 -25.31
N LYS A 168 -19.85 13.58 -24.51
CA LYS A 168 -19.72 14.60 -23.48
C LYS A 168 -19.09 13.96 -22.25
N ILE A 169 -17.86 14.38 -21.95
CA ILE A 169 -17.15 13.95 -20.74
C ILE A 169 -17.95 14.42 -19.51
N PRO A 170 -18.32 13.52 -18.57
CA PRO A 170 -19.12 13.86 -17.40
C PRO A 170 -18.36 14.76 -16.42
N TYR A 171 -19.10 15.57 -15.67
CA TYR A 171 -18.57 16.45 -14.63
C TYR A 171 -18.98 15.97 -13.25
N PHE A 172 -18.02 15.95 -12.33
CA PHE A 172 -18.22 15.57 -10.94
C PHE A 172 -17.73 16.68 -10.01
N SER A 173 -18.57 17.01 -9.02
CA SER A 173 -18.28 18.00 -7.99
C SER A 173 -17.37 17.47 -6.89
N SER A 174 -17.48 16.18 -6.56
CA SER A 174 -16.74 15.52 -5.50
C SER A 174 -16.21 14.17 -5.97
N TYR A 175 -15.13 13.70 -5.36
CA TYR A 175 -14.60 12.36 -5.60
C TYR A 175 -15.61 11.28 -5.18
N CYS A 176 -16.39 11.51 -4.12
CA CYS A 176 -17.44 10.59 -3.67
C CYS A 176 -18.54 10.40 -4.73
N ASP A 177 -18.91 11.47 -5.45
CA ASP A 177 -19.93 11.39 -6.51
C ASP A 177 -19.47 10.48 -7.65
N LEU A 178 -18.19 10.61 -8.01
CA LEU A 178 -17.59 9.83 -9.08
C LEU A 178 -17.46 8.35 -8.71
N LEU A 179 -17.07 8.04 -7.48
CA LEU A 179 -17.01 6.65 -7.00
C LEU A 179 -18.40 6.00 -6.95
N ARG A 180 -19.42 6.72 -6.47
CA ARG A 180 -20.81 6.23 -6.53
C ARG A 180 -21.27 5.97 -7.98
N ALA A 181 -20.88 6.83 -8.91
CA ALA A 181 -21.17 6.64 -10.33
C ALA A 181 -20.44 5.41 -10.92
N GLN A 182 -19.23 5.10 -10.43
CA GLN A 182 -18.49 3.90 -10.80
C GLN A 182 -19.12 2.63 -10.22
N GLU A 183 -19.51 2.63 -8.94
CA GLU A 183 -20.19 1.51 -8.28
C GLU A 183 -21.53 1.16 -8.95
N SER A 184 -22.27 2.19 -9.38
CA SER A 184 -23.51 2.03 -10.15
C SER A 184 -23.30 1.70 -11.63
N LYS A 185 -22.05 1.45 -12.06
CA LYS A 185 -21.65 1.12 -13.44
C LYS A 185 -22.06 2.17 -14.49
N GLN A 186 -22.24 3.42 -14.08
CA GLN A 186 -22.52 4.54 -14.99
C GLN A 186 -21.23 5.06 -15.66
N VAL A 187 -20.09 4.86 -15.01
CA VAL A 187 -18.77 5.31 -15.44
C VAL A 187 -17.81 4.13 -15.36
N ASP A 188 -17.08 3.87 -16.44
CA ASP A 188 -16.03 2.84 -16.46
C ASP A 188 -14.74 3.35 -15.80
N LEU A 189 -13.92 2.45 -15.27
CA LEU A 189 -12.66 2.75 -14.57
C LEU A 189 -11.70 3.60 -15.41
N PHE A 190 -11.66 3.34 -16.72
CA PHE A 190 -10.75 3.98 -17.68
C PHE A 190 -11.36 5.16 -18.42
N SER A 191 -12.65 5.45 -18.17
CA SER A 191 -13.34 6.55 -18.84
C SER A 191 -12.90 7.89 -18.26
N LEU A 192 -12.74 8.88 -19.15
CA LEU A 192 -12.36 10.22 -18.75
C LEU A 192 -13.52 10.94 -18.06
N SER A 193 -13.19 11.72 -17.04
CA SER A 193 -14.15 12.48 -16.24
C SER A 193 -13.52 13.79 -15.76
N TRP A 194 -14.33 14.85 -15.71
CA TRP A 194 -13.92 16.14 -15.14
C TRP A 194 -14.24 16.15 -13.65
N LEU A 195 -13.20 16.14 -12.81
CA LEU A 195 -13.37 16.27 -11.37
C LEU A 195 -13.07 17.71 -10.94
N ARG A 196 -13.95 18.31 -10.13
CA ARG A 196 -13.67 19.60 -9.50
C ARG A 196 -12.50 19.45 -8.53
N TRP A 197 -11.48 20.28 -8.72
CA TRP A 197 -10.31 20.30 -7.86
C TRP A 197 -10.49 21.28 -6.71
N GLU A 198 -10.33 20.78 -5.49
CA GLU A 198 -10.24 21.61 -4.30
C GLU A 198 -8.81 22.14 -4.12
N ILE A 199 -8.68 23.41 -3.74
CA ILE A 199 -7.43 24.19 -3.81
C ILE A 199 -6.33 23.62 -2.90
N ASP A 200 -6.67 22.80 -1.90
CA ASP A 200 -5.74 22.26 -0.90
C ASP A 200 -4.91 21.06 -1.37
N MET A 201 -5.15 20.54 -2.58
CA MET A 201 -4.40 19.41 -3.13
C MET A 201 -3.27 19.91 -4.04
N GLN A 202 -2.03 19.50 -3.74
CA GLN A 202 -0.85 19.82 -4.56
C GLN A 202 -0.93 19.09 -5.91
N ILE A 203 -0.85 19.82 -7.02
CA ILE A 203 -0.76 19.24 -8.36
C ILE A 203 0.72 19.01 -8.68
N ILE A 204 1.14 17.75 -8.72
CA ILE A 204 2.44 17.38 -9.28
C ILE A 204 2.24 17.16 -10.78
N SER A 205 2.42 18.21 -11.58
CA SER A 205 2.48 18.11 -13.04
C SER A 205 3.88 18.46 -13.52
N SER A 206 4.45 17.61 -14.37
CA SER A 206 5.77 17.82 -14.97
C SER A 206 5.81 18.97 -15.98
N LYS A 207 4.65 19.46 -16.44
CA LYS A 207 4.52 20.55 -17.41
C LYS A 207 3.40 21.49 -17.01
N ILE A 208 3.70 22.52 -16.23
CA ILE A 208 2.81 23.67 -16.10
C ILE A 208 3.02 24.50 -17.36
N ARG A 209 2.16 24.30 -18.38
CA ARG A 209 2.14 25.23 -19.52
C ARG A 209 1.62 26.57 -19.05
N GLU A 210 2.34 27.64 -19.39
CA GLU A 210 1.95 29.02 -19.05
C GLU A 210 0.71 29.48 -19.84
N LEU A 211 0.56 29.01 -21.08
CA LEU A 211 -0.55 29.40 -21.98
C LEU A 211 -1.56 28.26 -22.17
N PRO A 212 -2.88 28.56 -22.15
CA PRO A 212 -3.92 27.58 -22.43
C PRO A 212 -3.93 27.17 -23.91
N ILE A 213 -4.34 25.93 -24.18
CA ILE A 213 -4.51 25.41 -25.54
C ILE A 213 -5.70 26.09 -26.21
N GLU A 214 -6.78 26.28 -25.45
CA GLU A 214 -8.01 26.89 -25.92
C GLU A 214 -8.58 27.81 -24.83
N SER A 215 -9.05 28.99 -25.22
CA SER A 215 -9.75 29.91 -24.33
C SER A 215 -11.10 30.27 -24.92
N GLN A 216 -12.17 29.96 -24.18
CA GLN A 216 -13.54 30.30 -24.56
C GLN A 216 -14.03 31.45 -23.68
N TYR A 217 -14.70 32.42 -24.28
CA TYR A 217 -15.24 33.59 -23.60
C TYR A 217 -16.76 33.63 -23.75
N GLU A 218 -17.47 33.73 -22.65
CA GLU A 218 -18.92 33.98 -22.64
C GLU A 218 -19.20 35.49 -22.61
N SER A 219 -20.31 35.91 -23.20
CA SER A 219 -20.78 37.30 -23.22
C SER A 219 -20.97 37.91 -21.82
N LEU A 220 -21.21 37.06 -20.81
CA LEU A 220 -21.32 37.44 -19.40
C LEU A 220 -19.98 37.74 -18.71
N GLY A 221 -18.85 37.63 -19.42
CA GLY A 221 -17.51 37.89 -18.89
C GLY A 221 -16.90 36.72 -18.11
N THR A 222 -17.47 35.52 -18.23
CA THR A 222 -16.84 34.27 -17.77
C THR A 222 -15.90 33.77 -18.86
N SER A 223 -14.70 33.36 -18.49
CA SER A 223 -13.78 32.69 -19.42
C SER A 223 -13.44 31.28 -18.95
N PHE A 224 -13.33 30.36 -19.91
CA PHE A 224 -12.86 29.01 -19.70
C PHE A 224 -11.53 28.84 -20.42
N HIS A 225 -10.51 28.48 -19.66
CA HIS A 225 -9.19 28.19 -20.17
C HIS A 225 -8.95 26.69 -20.07
N PHE A 226 -8.70 26.04 -21.21
CA PHE A 226 -8.43 24.62 -21.31
C PHE A 226 -6.94 24.38 -21.48
N TYR A 227 -6.41 23.54 -20.60
CA TYR A 227 -5.05 23.03 -20.64
C TYR A 227 -5.08 21.54 -20.97
N GLU A 228 -3.90 20.94 -21.06
CA GLU A 228 -3.73 19.53 -21.44
C GLU A 228 -4.36 18.56 -20.42
N THR A 229 -4.41 18.91 -19.15
CA THR A 229 -4.88 18.04 -18.07
C THR A 229 -5.90 18.70 -17.13
N TYR A 230 -6.14 20.01 -17.26
CA TYR A 230 -7.05 20.74 -16.40
C TYR A 230 -7.75 21.88 -17.14
N ARG A 231 -8.87 22.34 -16.58
CA ARG A 231 -9.68 23.46 -17.06
C ARG A 231 -9.86 24.45 -15.92
N VAL A 232 -9.64 25.73 -16.19
CA VAL A 232 -9.89 26.80 -15.21
C VAL A 232 -11.05 27.66 -15.69
N ARG A 233 -12.01 27.90 -14.81
CA ARG A 233 -13.05 28.92 -14.98
C ARG A 233 -12.60 30.20 -14.27
N LYS A 234 -12.50 31.31 -15.01
CA LYS A 234 -12.24 32.65 -14.46
C LYS A 234 -13.49 33.52 -14.56
N CYS A 235 -13.69 34.34 -13.54
CA CYS A 235 -14.75 35.35 -13.53
C CYS A 235 -14.25 36.67 -14.15
N LYS A 236 -15.17 37.62 -14.39
CA LYS A 236 -14.90 38.95 -14.98
C LYS A 236 -13.76 39.74 -14.31
N LYS A 237 -13.49 39.49 -13.03
CA LYS A 237 -12.40 40.10 -12.24
C LYS A 237 -11.04 39.37 -12.37
N GLY A 238 -10.93 38.34 -13.19
CA GLY A 238 -9.70 37.55 -13.39
C GLY A 238 -9.44 36.44 -12.36
N TYR A 239 -10.17 36.40 -11.24
CA TYR A 239 -10.04 35.32 -10.25
C TYR A 239 -10.50 33.97 -10.81
N SER A 240 -9.67 32.94 -10.62
CA SER A 240 -10.03 31.54 -10.87
C SER A 240 -11.06 31.07 -9.83
N SER A 241 -12.30 30.84 -10.27
CA SER A 241 -13.38 30.45 -9.37
C SER A 241 -13.48 28.94 -9.19
N ASN A 242 -13.23 28.16 -10.25
CA ASN A 242 -13.28 26.70 -10.21
C ASN A 242 -12.24 26.11 -11.15
N MET A 243 -11.49 25.13 -10.66
CA MET A 243 -10.60 24.32 -11.47
C MET A 243 -11.16 22.92 -11.58
N TYR A 244 -11.10 22.34 -12.76
CA TYR A 244 -11.46 20.95 -13.02
C TYR A 244 -10.25 20.23 -13.57
N VAL A 245 -9.92 19.08 -13.01
CA VAL A 245 -8.87 18.21 -13.53
C VAL A 245 -9.52 17.12 -14.35
N LEU A 246 -8.95 16.84 -15.52
CA LEU A 246 -9.32 15.70 -16.32
C LEU A 246 -8.60 14.47 -15.78
N THR A 247 -9.35 13.48 -15.37
CA THR A 247 -8.81 12.27 -14.76
C THR A 247 -9.72 11.07 -15.03
N THR A 248 -9.27 9.89 -14.63
CA THR A 248 -10.05 8.65 -14.65
C THR A 248 -10.48 8.27 -13.23
N ALA A 249 -11.52 7.44 -13.12
CA ALA A 249 -11.94 6.91 -11.83
C ALA A 249 -10.82 6.12 -11.14
N GLY A 250 -10.05 5.34 -11.90
CA GLY A 250 -8.93 4.57 -11.36
C GLY A 250 -7.81 5.44 -10.77
N ARG A 251 -7.46 6.57 -11.42
CA ARG A 251 -6.47 7.52 -10.87
C ARG A 251 -6.95 8.20 -9.59
N ILE A 252 -8.25 8.53 -9.51
CA ILE A 252 -8.82 9.10 -8.28
C ILE A 252 -8.75 8.07 -7.15
N LEU A 253 -9.16 6.83 -7.42
CA LEU A 253 -9.10 5.74 -6.45
C LEU A 253 -7.68 5.52 -5.94
N PHE A 254 -6.69 5.47 -6.85
CA PHE A 254 -5.28 5.35 -6.48
C PHE A 254 -4.81 6.47 -5.55
N ASN A 255 -5.08 7.73 -5.90
CA ASN A 255 -4.68 8.88 -5.10
C ASN A 255 -5.41 8.95 -3.75
N GLN A 256 -6.66 8.50 -3.70
CA GLN A 256 -7.40 8.40 -2.44
C GLN A 256 -6.77 7.37 -1.51
N GLN A 257 -6.49 6.16 -2.03
CA GLN A 257 -5.81 5.12 -1.26
C GLN A 257 -4.44 5.58 -0.77
N LEU A 258 -3.70 6.31 -1.59
CA LEU A 258 -2.43 6.92 -1.20
C LEU A 258 -2.61 7.95 -0.08
N LYS A 259 -3.62 8.82 -0.17
CA LYS A 259 -3.93 9.83 0.87
C LYS A 259 -4.35 9.17 2.18
N GLU A 260 -5.20 8.15 2.13
CA GLU A 260 -5.62 7.37 3.29
C GLU A 260 -4.44 6.66 3.95
N ALA A 261 -3.56 6.05 3.16
CA ALA A 261 -2.33 5.44 3.66
C ALA A 261 -1.43 6.46 4.36
N LEU A 262 -1.19 7.63 3.77
CA LEU A 262 -0.39 8.69 4.40
C LEU A 262 -1.02 9.21 5.71
N GLN A 263 -2.35 9.34 5.76
CA GLN A 263 -3.07 9.75 6.97
C GLN A 263 -3.08 8.67 8.05
N SER A 264 -3.12 7.39 7.66
CA SER A 264 -3.02 6.28 8.61
C SER A 264 -1.67 6.25 9.33
N VAL A 265 -0.60 6.69 8.67
CA VAL A 265 0.75 6.78 9.24
C VAL A 265 0.91 7.96 10.21
N SER A 266 0.14 9.05 10.04
CA SER A 266 0.24 10.25 10.87
C SER A 266 -0.56 10.19 12.18
N LYS A 267 -1.50 9.25 12.33
CA LYS A 267 -2.14 8.97 13.62
C LYS A 267 -1.30 7.95 14.38
N PRO A 268 -0.68 8.30 15.53
CA PRO A 268 -0.10 7.28 16.39
C PRO A 268 -1.20 6.30 16.78
N ALA A 269 -0.92 5.00 16.71
CA ALA A 269 -1.83 3.95 17.12
C ALA A 269 -2.15 4.09 18.61
N VAL A 270 -3.19 4.87 18.92
CA VAL A 270 -3.79 4.92 20.24
C VAL A 270 -4.51 3.59 20.44
N CYS A 271 -3.91 2.73 21.26
CA CYS A 271 -4.52 1.49 21.72
C CYS A 271 -5.73 1.84 22.60
N ILE A 272 -6.92 1.96 21.99
CA ILE A 272 -8.19 1.89 22.71
C ILE A 272 -8.83 0.56 22.31
N GLY A 273 -8.99 -0.31 23.31
CA GLY A 273 -9.60 -1.62 23.15
C GLY A 273 -11.03 -1.50 22.62
N GLY A 274 -11.33 -2.29 21.59
CA GLY A 274 -12.64 -2.36 20.97
C GLY A 274 -12.54 -2.76 19.51
N ASN A 275 -12.64 -4.07 19.27
CA ASN A 275 -12.88 -4.80 18.02
C ASN A 275 -12.85 -4.05 16.66
N ASN A 276 -12.07 -4.64 15.74
CA ASN A 276 -12.06 -4.47 14.28
C ASN A 276 -11.43 -3.19 13.73
N ILE A 277 -10.10 -3.09 13.79
CA ILE A 277 -9.30 -2.37 12.79
C ILE A 277 -8.01 -3.17 12.55
N HIS A 278 -7.82 -3.68 11.34
CA HIS A 278 -6.56 -4.29 10.90
C HIS A 278 -5.46 -3.23 10.94
N SER A 279 -4.48 -3.45 11.80
CA SER A 279 -3.25 -2.66 11.95
C SER A 279 -2.41 -2.73 10.67
N LEU A 280 -2.11 -1.56 10.11
CA LEU A 280 -1.24 -1.37 8.93
C LEU A 280 0.26 -1.28 9.28
N ALA A 281 0.69 -1.85 10.40
CA ALA A 281 2.06 -2.33 10.46
C ALA A 281 2.19 -3.49 9.45
N PRO A 282 3.39 -3.80 8.90
CA PRO A 282 3.59 -5.08 8.25
C PRO A 282 3.48 -6.18 9.32
N GLU A 283 2.25 -6.47 9.72
CA GLU A 283 1.83 -7.56 10.57
C GLU A 283 1.63 -8.76 9.67
N VAL A 284 2.72 -9.28 9.09
CA VAL A 284 2.69 -10.57 8.43
C VAL A 284 4.07 -11.23 8.52
N ILE A 285 4.14 -12.29 9.33
CA ILE A 285 4.84 -13.56 9.04
C ILE A 285 3.90 -14.66 9.47
#